data_AF-A0A957M9T7-F1
#
_entry.id   AF-A0A957M9T7-F1
#
_cell.length_a   1.000
_cell.length_b   1.000
_cell.length_c   1.000
_cell.angle_alpha   90.00
_cell.angle_beta   90.00
_cell.angle_gamma   90.00
#
_symmetry.space_group_name_H-M   'P 1'
#
loop_
_entity.id
_entity.type
_entity.pdbx_description
1 polymer ?
#
loop_
_entity_poly.entity_id
_entity_poly.type
_entity_poly.pdbx_seq_one_letter_code
_entity_poly.pdbx_strand_id
1 'polypeptide(L)'
;IIGGLPMPDSSRARVRVVHASPDAPAVDVWVNDALTLENVPFKAVSDYLTVPGGTYNVKVVPTGATEPVVIDADLTVEAGTDYTVIARGLLAEISPLVLVDNNSAPAAGDAHVRFVHLSPDAPAVDIAVAGGPVVIGNIAFGEASAYTPVPAGTYDLEVRLAGTNTVVLPLPGIALADGDVYTAYAFGLAGDGSLSAGLSVDNASGGEGVAPGVDLYAVKVCSSVSTSCSGVALIQGMEYVVDPNGDGDTSDHLDIVNMSLGSSYGQAYDDDLSQAVDNASAVGVLTIASAGNSADKPFVTGTPAAAPTALSVAQTAVPSSFLALLQALPPTTPANVAGQYQAVFQPWAAPLTEALEGPLQFGDGAGGNNLGCAAFAPGSLTGKIVLVDRGGCGFSVKISNIAAGGALAGIIGLVAPGEPFEGGFSTGDPTIPGYMISQADSSRLKSGLGA
;
A
#
# COMPACT_ATOMS: atom_id res chain seq x y z
N ILE A 1 -0.58 -16.52 -17.61
CA ILE A 1 0.31 -15.52 -16.99
C ILE A 1 -0.41 -14.90 -15.81
N ILE A 2 0.18 -15.02 -14.63
CA ILE A 2 -0.18 -14.21 -13.48
C ILE A 2 0.80 -13.04 -13.45
N GLY A 3 0.30 -11.88 -13.87
CA GLY A 3 0.94 -10.59 -13.66
C GLY A 3 0.25 -9.91 -12.50
N GLY A 4 1.03 -9.46 -11.54
CA GLY A 4 0.60 -9.00 -10.22
C GLY A 4 1.75 -8.25 -9.56
N LEU A 5 2.55 -7.54 -10.36
CA LEU A 5 3.32 -6.47 -9.79
C LEU A 5 2.32 -5.37 -9.36
N PRO A 6 2.63 -4.57 -8.34
CA PRO A 6 2.30 -3.16 -8.45
C PRO A 6 3.03 -2.70 -9.71
N MET A 7 2.38 -2.82 -10.86
CA MET A 7 2.80 -2.03 -12.00
C MET A 7 2.33 -0.61 -11.61
N PRO A 8 3.24 0.37 -11.40
CA PRO A 8 2.94 1.70 -11.94
C PRO A 8 2.35 1.40 -13.31
N ASP A 9 1.09 1.77 -13.55
CA ASP A 9 0.41 1.49 -14.83
C ASP A 9 1.46 1.59 -15.92
N SER A 10 1.84 0.49 -16.59
CA SER A 10 3.03 0.51 -17.44
C SER A 10 2.79 1.33 -18.72
N SER A 11 1.62 1.97 -18.82
CA SER A 11 1.28 3.03 -19.77
C SER A 11 1.40 4.45 -19.18
N ARG A 12 1.71 4.60 -17.89
CA ARG A 12 1.81 5.84 -17.11
C ARG A 12 3.08 5.90 -16.26
N ALA A 13 3.67 7.07 -16.17
CA ALA A 13 4.72 7.40 -15.23
C ALA A 13 4.12 7.88 -13.90
N ARG A 14 4.91 7.82 -12.82
CA ARG A 14 4.62 8.59 -11.60
C ARG A 14 5.64 9.71 -11.49
N VAL A 15 5.18 10.92 -11.16
CA VAL A 15 6.02 12.10 -11.08
C VAL A 15 5.77 12.83 -9.76
N ARG A 16 6.81 13.01 -8.97
CA ARG A 16 6.84 13.84 -7.78
C ARG A 16 7.55 15.14 -8.09
N VAL A 17 7.14 16.24 -7.46
CA VAL A 17 7.76 17.55 -7.64
C VAL A 17 8.34 18.04 -6.32
N VAL A 18 9.52 18.66 -6.37
CA VAL A 18 10.19 19.23 -5.20
C VAL A 18 10.57 20.68 -5.46
N HIS A 19 10.21 21.57 -4.55
CA HIS A 19 10.66 22.96 -4.61
C HIS A 19 11.88 23.18 -3.71
N ALA A 20 13.05 23.38 -4.33
CA ALA A 20 14.34 23.43 -3.65
C ALA A 20 15.12 24.74 -3.85
N SER A 21 14.47 25.79 -4.38
CA SER A 21 15.11 27.10 -4.56
C SER A 21 14.93 27.95 -3.30
N PRO A 22 16.02 28.30 -2.57
CA PRO A 22 15.91 28.87 -1.23
C PRO A 22 15.50 30.35 -1.19
N ASP A 23 15.67 31.09 -2.29
CA ASP A 23 15.36 32.51 -2.44
C ASP A 23 14.14 32.77 -3.34
N ALA A 24 13.49 31.71 -3.83
CA ALA A 24 12.23 31.79 -4.54
C ALA A 24 11.03 31.81 -3.56
N PRO A 25 9.96 32.56 -3.87
CA PRO A 25 8.70 32.48 -3.12
C PRO A 25 7.97 31.15 -3.40
N ALA A 26 6.82 30.93 -2.76
CA ALA A 26 5.93 29.84 -3.17
C ALA A 26 5.59 29.95 -4.67
N VAL A 27 5.52 28.79 -5.33
CA VAL A 27 5.36 28.70 -6.78
C VAL A 27 4.12 27.90 -7.17
N ASP A 28 3.59 28.23 -8.34
CA ASP A 28 2.60 27.43 -9.05
C ASP A 28 3.29 26.66 -10.19
N VAL A 29 2.88 25.40 -10.37
CA VAL A 29 3.40 24.51 -11.40
C VAL A 29 2.31 24.27 -12.45
N TRP A 30 2.61 24.67 -13.68
CA TRP A 30 1.75 24.50 -14.84
C TRP A 30 2.30 23.38 -15.72
N VAL A 31 1.43 22.48 -16.15
CA VAL A 31 1.78 21.36 -17.03
C VAL A 31 0.91 21.45 -18.27
N ASN A 32 1.52 21.57 -19.44
CA ASN A 32 0.83 21.78 -20.72
C ASN A 32 -0.19 22.94 -20.64
N ASP A 33 0.25 24.07 -20.07
CA ASP A 33 -0.56 25.29 -19.84
C ASP A 33 -1.77 25.12 -18.90
N ALA A 34 -1.85 24.02 -18.15
CA ALA A 34 -2.85 23.80 -17.11
C ALA A 34 -2.22 23.88 -15.71
N LEU A 35 -2.80 24.72 -14.83
CA LEU A 35 -2.39 24.81 -13.43
C LEU A 35 -2.60 23.44 -12.75
N THR A 36 -1.50 22.84 -12.28
CA THR A 36 -1.50 21.47 -11.75
C THR A 36 -1.19 21.44 -10.25
N LEU A 37 -0.24 22.26 -9.79
CA LEU A 37 0.04 22.46 -8.37
C LEU A 37 0.01 23.96 -8.07
N GLU A 38 -0.67 24.34 -6.99
CA GLU A 38 -0.80 25.72 -6.54
C GLU A 38 -0.12 25.89 -5.19
N ASN A 39 0.50 27.05 -4.97
CA ASN A 39 1.07 27.46 -3.69
C ASN A 39 2.05 26.42 -3.11
N VAL A 40 3.00 25.94 -3.92
CA VAL A 40 4.04 24.99 -3.51
C VAL A 40 5.14 25.77 -2.76
N PRO A 41 5.28 25.64 -1.43
CA PRO A 41 6.29 26.38 -0.67
C PRO A 41 7.69 25.76 -0.82
N PHE A 42 8.72 26.53 -0.49
CA PHE A 42 10.09 26.01 -0.39
C PHE A 42 10.17 24.79 0.54
N LYS A 43 10.94 23.78 0.14
CA LYS A 43 11.09 22.44 0.76
C LYS A 43 9.88 21.52 0.63
N ALA A 44 8.82 21.94 -0.08
CA ALA A 44 7.71 21.05 -0.36
C ALA A 44 8.16 19.89 -1.25
N VAL A 45 7.74 18.69 -0.87
CA VAL A 45 7.83 17.46 -1.65
C VAL A 45 6.39 17.01 -1.87
N SER A 46 5.95 16.91 -3.11
CA SER A 46 4.59 16.47 -3.41
C SER A 46 4.45 14.95 -3.26
N ASP A 47 3.20 14.49 -3.19
CA ASP A 47 2.89 13.10 -3.52
C ASP A 47 3.23 12.81 -4.99
N TYR A 48 3.32 11.53 -5.33
CA TYR A 48 3.46 11.11 -6.72
C TYR A 48 2.16 11.35 -7.50
N LEU A 49 2.25 12.09 -8.59
CA LEU A 49 1.20 12.28 -9.58
C LEU A 49 1.33 11.24 -10.68
N THR A 50 0.24 10.55 -11.01
CA THR A 50 0.24 9.51 -12.05
C THR A 50 -0.17 10.09 -13.40
N VAL A 51 0.72 10.08 -14.40
CA VAL A 51 0.54 10.72 -15.72
C VAL A 51 0.85 9.74 -16.86
N PRO A 52 0.23 9.82 -18.05
CA PRO A 52 0.65 9.02 -19.20
C PRO A 52 2.15 9.18 -19.51
N GLY A 53 2.78 8.14 -20.06
CA GLY A 53 4.12 8.30 -20.64
C GLY A 53 4.09 9.30 -21.79
N GLY A 54 5.04 10.23 -21.83
CA GLY A 54 5.07 11.29 -22.85
C GLY A 54 5.93 12.48 -22.46
N THR A 55 5.93 13.50 -23.31
CA THR A 55 6.59 14.78 -23.07
C THR A 55 5.59 15.81 -22.58
N TYR A 56 5.94 16.50 -21.51
CA TYR A 56 5.14 17.52 -20.86
C TYR A 56 5.92 18.83 -20.81
N ASN A 57 5.29 19.91 -21.26
CA ASN A 57 5.83 21.24 -21.02
C ASN A 57 5.51 21.65 -19.57
N VAL A 58 6.54 21.89 -18.78
CA VAL A 58 6.42 22.29 -17.38
C VAL A 58 6.89 23.73 -17.22
N LYS A 59 5.99 24.56 -16.70
CA LYS A 59 6.26 25.96 -16.37
C LYS A 59 6.13 26.20 -14.88
N VAL A 60 7.03 27.00 -14.32
CA VAL A 60 7.01 27.42 -12.92
C VAL A 60 6.93 28.94 -12.85
N VAL A 61 5.98 29.43 -12.07
CA VAL A 61 5.70 30.87 -11.87
C VAL A 61 5.46 31.16 -10.38
N PRO A 62 5.59 32.41 -9.92
CA PRO A 62 5.19 32.77 -8.57
C PRO A 62 3.69 32.50 -8.34
N THR A 63 3.32 32.11 -7.11
CA THR A 63 1.93 31.79 -6.79
C THR A 63 0.95 32.93 -7.09
N GLY A 64 -0.14 32.60 -7.77
CA GLY A 64 -1.18 33.54 -8.17
C GLY A 64 -0.79 34.48 -9.33
N ALA A 65 0.35 34.23 -9.98
CA ALA A 65 0.82 34.96 -11.15
C ALA A 65 0.99 34.04 -12.37
N THR A 66 1.15 34.62 -13.55
CA THR A 66 1.52 33.88 -14.79
C THR A 66 2.90 34.25 -15.30
N GLU A 67 3.53 35.27 -14.72
CA GLU A 67 4.86 35.78 -15.07
C GLU A 67 5.60 36.31 -13.83
N PRO A 68 6.95 36.31 -13.80
CA PRO A 68 7.81 35.73 -14.82
C PRO A 68 7.76 34.20 -14.80
N VAL A 69 7.81 33.57 -15.97
CA VAL A 69 8.08 32.13 -16.09
C VAL A 69 9.56 31.89 -15.79
N VAL A 70 9.85 31.26 -14.65
CA VAL A 70 11.23 31.05 -14.17
C VAL A 70 11.82 29.69 -14.56
N ILE A 71 10.95 28.72 -14.85
CA ILE A 71 11.29 27.46 -15.53
C ILE A 71 10.29 27.29 -16.66
N ASP A 72 10.79 26.99 -17.86
CA ASP A 72 10.01 26.51 -19.01
C ASP A 72 10.81 25.39 -19.66
N ALA A 73 10.37 24.15 -19.46
CA ALA A 73 11.12 22.98 -19.89
C ALA A 73 10.19 21.86 -20.36
N ASP A 74 10.59 21.20 -21.44
CA ASP A 74 9.94 19.96 -21.91
C ASP A 74 10.57 18.76 -21.20
N LEU A 75 9.77 18.09 -20.36
CA LEU A 75 10.18 16.92 -19.60
C LEU A 75 9.55 15.67 -20.19
N THR A 76 10.37 14.70 -20.57
CA THR A 76 9.91 13.39 -21.06
C THR A 76 9.92 12.40 -19.92
N VAL A 77 8.77 11.76 -19.68
CA VAL A 77 8.62 10.70 -18.68
C VAL A 77 8.17 9.42 -19.35
N GLU A 78 8.87 8.34 -19.05
CA GLU A 78 8.57 7.01 -19.58
C GLU A 78 7.54 6.30 -18.71
N ALA A 79 6.60 5.62 -19.36
CA ALA A 79 5.61 4.83 -18.66
C ALA A 79 6.27 3.70 -17.83
N GLY A 80 5.67 3.36 -16.69
CA GLY A 80 6.23 2.39 -15.75
C GLY A 80 7.45 2.88 -14.97
N THR A 81 7.82 4.15 -15.09
CA THR A 81 8.97 4.74 -14.38
C THR A 81 8.51 5.83 -13.42
N ASP A 82 9.16 5.89 -12.26
CA ASP A 82 8.94 6.91 -11.25
C ASP A 82 10.00 8.01 -11.38
N TYR A 83 9.58 9.26 -11.27
CA TYR A 83 10.44 10.42 -11.40
C TYR A 83 10.24 11.39 -10.25
N THR A 84 11.34 12.01 -9.81
CA THR A 84 11.33 13.20 -8.97
C THR A 84 11.88 14.38 -9.78
N VAL A 85 11.05 15.41 -9.98
CA VAL A 85 11.42 16.65 -10.68
C VAL A 85 11.62 17.76 -9.65
N ILE A 86 12.84 18.29 -9.59
CA ILE A 86 13.26 19.24 -8.55
C ILE A 86 13.55 20.59 -9.18
N ALA A 87 12.87 21.64 -8.74
CA ALA A 87 13.24 23.02 -9.06
C ALA A 87 14.38 23.45 -8.11
N ARG A 88 15.63 23.46 -8.60
CA ARG A 88 16.84 23.70 -7.79
C ARG A 88 17.60 24.95 -8.23
N GLY A 89 18.50 25.42 -7.36
CA GLY A 89 19.33 26.60 -7.59
C GLY A 89 18.70 27.88 -7.03
N LEU A 90 19.45 28.98 -7.08
CA LEU A 90 18.90 30.30 -6.74
C LEU A 90 17.89 30.76 -7.80
N LEU A 91 16.96 31.64 -7.46
CA LEU A 91 15.91 32.13 -8.37
C LEU A 91 16.48 32.66 -9.69
N ALA A 92 17.65 33.29 -9.68
CA ALA A 92 18.33 33.81 -10.87
C ALA A 92 18.88 32.71 -11.80
N GLU A 93 19.13 31.51 -11.29
CA GLU A 93 19.70 30.35 -12.00
C GLU A 93 18.85 29.08 -11.78
N ILE A 94 17.56 29.26 -11.50
CA ILE A 94 16.68 28.15 -11.14
C ILE A 94 16.52 27.22 -12.35
N SER A 95 16.64 25.92 -12.13
CA SER A 95 16.56 24.93 -13.20
C SER A 95 15.96 23.61 -12.71
N PRO A 96 15.31 22.85 -13.60
CA PRO A 96 14.80 21.52 -13.26
C PRO A 96 15.94 20.50 -13.18
N LEU A 97 15.91 19.65 -12.16
CA LEU A 97 16.67 18.42 -12.06
C LEU A 97 15.68 17.26 -12.08
N VAL A 98 15.82 16.36 -13.05
CA VAL A 98 14.97 15.17 -13.19
C VAL A 98 15.76 13.96 -12.70
N LEU A 99 15.21 13.28 -11.69
CA LEU A 99 15.75 12.04 -11.15
C LEU A 99 14.81 10.88 -11.51
N VAL A 100 15.40 9.73 -11.83
CA VAL A 100 14.68 8.46 -11.91
C VAL A 100 14.70 7.83 -10.52
N ASP A 101 13.52 7.46 -10.02
CA ASP A 101 13.36 6.89 -8.70
C ASP A 101 13.33 5.37 -8.77
N ASN A 102 14.04 4.73 -7.84
CA ASN A 102 13.98 3.28 -7.67
C ASN A 102 13.16 2.98 -6.41
N ASN A 103 11.85 2.87 -6.59
CA ASN A 103 10.91 2.57 -5.52
C ASN A 103 10.69 1.06 -5.31
N SER A 104 11.59 0.22 -5.84
CA SER A 104 11.55 -1.21 -5.53
C SER A 104 11.76 -1.44 -4.04
N ALA A 105 10.95 -2.35 -3.47
CA ALA A 105 11.06 -2.71 -2.08
C ALA A 105 12.48 -3.24 -1.78
N PRO A 106 13.12 -2.79 -0.69
CA PRO A 106 14.39 -3.32 -0.22
C PRO A 106 14.22 -4.76 0.30
N ALA A 107 15.35 -5.40 0.62
CA ALA A 107 15.35 -6.69 1.29
C ALA A 107 14.71 -6.58 2.69
N ALA A 108 14.09 -7.66 3.18
CA ALA A 108 13.51 -7.69 4.51
C ALA A 108 14.56 -7.37 5.59
N GLY A 109 14.23 -6.47 6.50
CA GLY A 109 15.10 -5.92 7.52
C GLY A 109 15.84 -4.64 7.11
N ASP A 110 15.75 -4.21 5.85
CA ASP A 110 16.43 -3.03 5.32
C ASP A 110 15.44 -1.96 4.84
N ALA A 111 15.90 -0.72 4.86
CA ALA A 111 15.35 0.43 4.13
C ALA A 111 16.30 0.80 2.97
N HIS A 112 15.78 1.39 1.90
CA HIS A 112 16.62 2.06 0.89
C HIS A 112 16.67 3.56 1.16
N VAL A 113 17.85 4.16 1.07
CA VAL A 113 18.04 5.62 1.21
C VAL A 113 18.82 6.17 0.04
N ARG A 114 18.31 7.24 -0.58
CA ARG A 114 19.03 8.10 -1.52
C ARG A 114 19.24 9.47 -0.90
N PHE A 115 20.37 10.10 -1.16
CA PHE A 115 20.62 11.49 -0.79
C PHE A 115 20.71 12.39 -2.03
N VAL A 116 20.13 13.59 -1.97
CA VAL A 116 20.19 14.61 -3.03
C VAL A 116 20.66 15.93 -2.44
N HIS A 117 21.72 16.49 -3.01
CA HIS A 117 22.27 17.74 -2.53
C HIS A 117 21.68 18.94 -3.29
N LEU A 118 20.91 19.78 -2.59
CA LEU A 118 20.16 20.89 -3.18
C LEU A 118 20.53 22.28 -2.64
N SER A 119 21.63 22.41 -1.90
CA SER A 119 22.13 23.71 -1.44
C SER A 119 23.19 24.23 -2.43
N PRO A 120 22.93 25.35 -3.14
CA PRO A 120 23.74 25.80 -4.27
C PRO A 120 25.08 26.43 -3.89
N ASP A 121 25.24 26.90 -2.65
CA ASP A 121 26.46 27.57 -2.16
C ASP A 121 27.31 26.68 -1.23
N ALA A 122 26.82 25.47 -0.93
CA ALA A 122 27.57 24.48 -0.17
C ALA A 122 28.55 23.70 -1.07
N PRO A 123 29.75 23.36 -0.56
CA PRO A 123 30.63 22.40 -1.21
C PRO A 123 30.06 20.98 -1.12
N ALA A 124 30.69 20.02 -1.81
CA ALA A 124 30.29 18.61 -1.72
C ALA A 124 30.27 18.10 -0.27
N VAL A 125 29.34 17.18 0.01
CA VAL A 125 29.08 16.66 1.36
C VAL A 125 29.14 15.14 1.44
N ASP A 126 29.45 14.66 2.64
CA ASP A 126 29.34 13.26 3.06
C ASP A 126 28.17 13.10 4.04
N ILE A 127 27.40 12.02 3.93
CA ILE A 127 26.42 11.58 4.92
C ILE A 127 27.06 10.49 5.76
N ALA A 128 27.15 10.70 7.07
CA ALA A 128 27.81 9.81 7.99
C ALA A 128 26.93 9.50 9.21
N VAL A 129 27.19 8.37 9.85
CA VAL A 129 26.70 8.13 11.21
C VAL A 129 27.43 9.07 12.16
N ALA A 130 26.72 9.65 13.14
CA ALA A 130 27.30 10.58 14.09
C ALA A 130 28.52 9.98 14.81
N GLY A 131 29.67 10.66 14.74
CA GLY A 131 30.97 10.15 15.22
C GLY A 131 31.48 8.86 14.56
N GLY A 132 30.78 8.33 13.55
CA GLY A 132 31.03 7.06 12.89
C GLY A 132 31.42 7.18 11.40
N PRO A 133 31.28 6.09 10.62
CA PRO A 133 31.70 6.04 9.23
C PRO A 133 30.78 6.85 8.30
N VAL A 134 31.34 7.24 7.15
CA VAL A 134 30.60 7.79 6.01
C VAL A 134 29.81 6.66 5.34
N VAL A 135 28.52 6.88 5.11
CA VAL A 135 27.58 5.96 4.46
C VAL A 135 27.43 6.33 2.98
N ILE A 136 27.31 7.63 2.68
CA ILE A 136 27.23 8.18 1.32
C ILE A 136 28.27 9.30 1.22
N GLY A 137 29.21 9.20 0.27
CA GLY A 137 30.33 10.13 0.19
C GLY A 137 30.31 11.01 -1.06
N ASN A 138 30.84 12.22 -0.91
CA ASN A 138 31.23 13.15 -1.97
C ASN A 138 30.10 13.46 -2.96
N ILE A 139 28.97 13.92 -2.45
CA ILE A 139 27.83 14.35 -3.28
C ILE A 139 27.89 15.85 -3.47
N ALA A 140 28.03 16.32 -4.71
CA ALA A 140 28.06 17.74 -5.05
C ALA A 140 26.66 18.32 -5.29
N PHE A 141 26.51 19.65 -5.27
CA PHE A 141 25.25 20.32 -5.58
C PHE A 141 24.66 19.86 -6.92
N GLY A 142 23.41 19.41 -6.89
CA GLY A 142 22.71 18.88 -8.07
C GLY A 142 22.89 17.40 -8.32
N GLU A 143 23.69 16.71 -7.51
CA GLU A 143 23.87 15.27 -7.61
C GLU A 143 22.94 14.53 -6.65
N ALA A 144 22.59 13.31 -7.06
CA ALA A 144 21.90 12.34 -6.24
C ALA A 144 22.80 11.10 -6.10
N SER A 145 22.85 10.53 -4.89
CA SER A 145 23.51 9.25 -4.68
C SER A 145 22.74 8.11 -5.34
N ALA A 146 23.35 6.93 -5.43
CA ALA A 146 22.58 5.70 -5.60
C ALA A 146 21.70 5.45 -4.36
N TYR A 147 20.61 4.70 -4.53
CA TYR A 147 19.88 4.12 -3.41
C TYR A 147 20.78 3.11 -2.70
N THR A 148 20.97 3.31 -1.40
CA THR A 148 21.83 2.49 -0.55
C THR A 148 20.95 1.73 0.46
N PRO A 149 21.08 0.39 0.55
CA PRO A 149 20.40 -0.36 1.60
C PRO A 149 21.04 -0.06 2.95
N VAL A 150 20.18 0.22 3.93
CA VAL A 150 20.54 0.49 5.32
C VAL A 150 19.60 -0.33 6.18
N PRO A 151 20.07 -1.02 7.24
CA PRO A 151 19.17 -1.72 8.14
C PRO A 151 18.06 -0.81 8.68
N ALA A 152 16.88 -1.36 8.92
CA ALA A 152 15.81 -0.63 9.57
C ALA A 152 16.21 -0.26 11.01
N GLY A 153 15.85 0.94 11.45
CA GLY A 153 16.19 1.42 12.79
C GLY A 153 16.23 2.94 12.91
N THR A 154 16.67 3.42 14.07
CA THR A 154 16.85 4.84 14.35
C THR A 154 18.33 5.19 14.38
N TYR A 155 18.70 6.24 13.64
CA TYR A 155 20.07 6.66 13.44
C TYR A 155 20.26 8.13 13.81
N ASP A 156 21.36 8.41 14.49
CA ASP A 156 21.92 9.77 14.53
C ASP A 156 22.88 9.92 13.35
N LEU A 157 22.49 10.76 12.39
CA LEU A 157 23.26 11.03 11.18
C LEU A 157 23.84 12.44 11.21
N GLU A 158 24.83 12.68 10.36
CA GLU A 158 25.48 13.97 10.18
C GLU A 158 25.79 14.19 8.71
N VAL A 159 25.57 15.41 8.24
CA VAL A 159 26.14 15.90 6.98
C VAL A 159 27.48 16.54 7.31
N ARG A 160 28.54 16.08 6.65
CA ARG A 160 29.92 16.55 6.79
C ARG A 160 30.42 17.17 5.49
N LEU A 161 31.37 18.10 5.58
CA LEU A 161 32.12 18.53 4.40
C LEU A 161 32.90 17.35 3.83
N ALA A 162 32.77 17.10 2.52
CA ALA A 162 33.30 15.90 1.88
C ALA A 162 34.79 15.69 2.15
N GLY A 163 35.15 14.47 2.54
CA GLY A 163 36.53 14.08 2.85
C GLY A 163 37.07 14.63 4.18
N THR A 164 36.21 15.22 5.02
CA THR A 164 36.59 15.74 6.34
C THR A 164 35.64 15.28 7.44
N ASN A 165 35.99 15.54 8.70
CA ASN A 165 35.10 15.32 9.85
C ASN A 165 34.33 16.59 10.27
N THR A 166 34.32 17.63 9.43
CA THR A 166 33.63 18.89 9.74
C THR A 166 32.13 18.71 9.56
N VAL A 167 31.38 18.62 10.65
CA VAL A 167 29.92 18.51 10.62
C VAL A 167 29.32 19.87 10.26
N VAL A 168 28.48 19.90 9.23
CA VAL A 168 27.75 21.10 8.78
C VAL A 168 26.26 21.04 9.13
N LEU A 169 25.70 19.83 9.30
CA LEU A 169 24.32 19.65 9.72
C LEU A 169 24.16 18.34 10.51
N PRO A 170 23.88 18.40 11.82
CA PRO A 170 23.52 17.22 12.61
C PRO A 170 22.06 16.82 12.37
N LEU A 171 21.79 15.52 12.32
CA LEU A 171 20.48 14.91 12.04
C LEU A 171 20.18 13.82 13.07
N PRO A 172 19.77 14.18 14.29
CA PRO A 172 19.48 13.20 15.34
C PRO A 172 18.15 12.47 15.09
N GLY A 173 18.08 11.20 15.48
CA GLY A 173 16.82 10.45 15.58
C GLY A 173 16.12 10.13 14.26
N ILE A 174 16.86 9.96 13.17
CA ILE A 174 16.30 9.57 11.87
C ILE A 174 15.81 8.11 11.95
N ALA A 175 14.50 7.92 11.97
CA ALA A 175 13.87 6.60 11.92
C ALA A 175 13.69 6.16 10.46
N LEU A 176 14.18 4.97 10.14
CA LEU A 176 14.01 4.29 8.86
C LEU A 176 13.25 2.99 9.12
N ALA A 177 12.05 2.86 8.57
CA ALA A 177 11.23 1.68 8.71
C ALA A 177 11.71 0.56 7.76
N ASP A 178 11.52 -0.68 8.19
CA ASP A 178 11.75 -1.86 7.36
C ASP A 178 10.89 -1.78 6.08
N GLY A 179 11.49 -2.12 4.93
CA GLY A 179 10.81 -2.16 3.65
C GLY A 179 10.58 -0.79 2.97
N ASP A 180 10.87 0.32 3.64
CA ASP A 180 10.64 1.65 3.09
C ASP A 180 11.79 2.12 2.19
N VAL A 181 11.44 2.98 1.23
CA VAL A 181 12.36 3.70 0.35
C VAL A 181 12.26 5.18 0.66
N TYR A 182 13.41 5.81 0.92
CA TYR A 182 13.50 7.22 1.31
C TYR A 182 14.42 8.01 0.37
N THR A 183 14.09 9.29 0.18
CA THR A 183 15.03 10.29 -0.32
C THR A 183 15.27 11.36 0.73
N ALA A 184 16.53 11.55 1.11
CA ALA A 184 16.99 12.65 1.95
C ALA A 184 17.48 13.81 1.06
N TYR A 185 17.13 15.03 1.44
CA TYR A 185 17.47 16.25 0.70
C TYR A 185 18.23 17.21 1.61
N ALA A 186 19.28 17.85 1.11
CA ALA A 186 19.90 19.01 1.76
C ALA A 186 19.42 20.31 1.11
N PHE A 187 18.60 21.09 1.81
CA PHE A 187 18.04 22.36 1.36
C PHE A 187 18.73 23.57 2.02
N GLY A 188 18.56 24.74 1.43
CA GLY A 188 18.97 26.02 2.01
C GLY A 188 20.35 26.46 1.55
N LEU A 189 20.93 27.42 2.25
CA LEU A 189 22.23 28.00 1.95
C LEU A 189 23.20 27.78 3.12
N ALA A 190 24.43 27.40 2.79
CA ALA A 190 25.51 27.25 3.77
C ALA A 190 25.99 28.60 4.30
N GLY A 191 26.07 29.61 3.42
CA GLY A 191 26.64 30.92 3.73
C GLY A 191 25.80 31.77 4.68
N ASP A 192 24.49 31.50 4.79
CA ASP A 192 23.56 32.24 5.66
C ASP A 192 23.06 31.43 6.87
N GLY A 193 23.46 30.16 6.98
CA GLY A 193 23.05 29.26 8.06
C GLY A 193 21.64 28.68 7.93
N SER A 194 21.00 28.77 6.76
CA SER A 194 19.67 28.21 6.50
C SER A 194 19.67 26.72 6.08
N LEU A 195 20.84 26.08 6.04
CA LEU A 195 20.98 24.65 5.78
C LEU A 195 20.04 23.81 6.65
N SER A 196 19.35 22.88 6.01
CA SER A 196 18.43 21.96 6.66
C SER A 196 18.28 20.70 5.83
N ALA A 197 17.86 19.60 6.47
CA ALA A 197 17.51 18.39 5.76
C ALA A 197 16.00 18.21 5.67
N GLY A 198 15.55 17.59 4.58
CA GLY A 198 14.23 16.99 4.49
C GLY A 198 14.36 15.50 4.21
N LEU A 199 13.39 14.72 4.64
CA LEU A 199 13.29 13.29 4.35
C LEU A 199 11.90 13.03 3.75
N SER A 200 11.86 12.42 2.58
CA SER A 200 10.61 11.93 1.99
C SER A 200 10.57 10.41 2.04
N VAL A 201 9.37 9.88 2.24
CA VAL A 201 9.07 8.47 1.97
C VAL A 201 8.65 8.37 0.51
N ASP A 202 9.45 7.69 -0.29
CA ASP A 202 9.22 7.50 -1.72
C ASP A 202 8.33 6.27 -1.97
N ASN A 203 8.53 5.24 -1.16
CA ASN A 203 7.65 4.07 -1.09
C ASN A 203 7.61 3.55 0.34
N ALA A 204 6.41 3.41 0.91
CA ALA A 204 6.23 2.82 2.23
C ALA A 204 5.85 1.33 2.07
N SER A 205 6.51 0.43 2.77
CA SER A 205 6.14 -0.97 2.79
C SER A 205 4.99 -1.19 3.78
N GLY A 206 3.84 -1.61 3.25
CA GLY A 206 2.62 -1.78 4.04
C GLY A 206 2.03 -0.42 4.41
N GLY A 207 0.98 -0.01 3.69
CA GLY A 207 0.32 1.26 3.96
C GLY A 207 0.04 1.44 5.45
N GLU A 208 0.48 2.56 6.01
CA GLU A 208 0.14 2.93 7.37
C GLU A 208 -1.39 2.88 7.52
N GLY A 209 -1.87 2.24 8.59
CA GLY A 209 -3.28 2.36 8.96
C GLY A 209 -3.63 3.82 9.20
N VAL A 210 -4.92 4.18 9.17
CA VAL A 210 -5.37 5.58 9.36
C VAL A 210 -4.81 6.23 10.65
N ALA A 211 -4.49 5.42 11.67
CA ALA A 211 -3.86 5.87 12.90
C ALA A 211 -2.72 4.89 13.31
N PRO A 212 -1.48 5.09 12.83
CA PRO A 212 -0.38 4.13 13.04
C PRO A 212 0.19 4.14 14.47
N GLY A 213 -0.13 5.15 15.29
CA GLY A 213 0.39 5.30 16.66
C GLY A 213 -0.56 4.86 17.79
N VAL A 214 -1.62 4.11 17.49
CA VAL A 214 -2.60 3.67 18.49
C VAL A 214 -2.17 2.40 19.22
N ASP A 215 -2.64 2.24 20.46
CA ASP A 215 -2.60 0.95 21.14
C ASP A 215 -3.71 0.03 20.58
N LEU A 216 -3.33 -1.14 20.06
CA LEU A 216 -4.25 -2.06 19.40
C LEU A 216 -4.60 -3.25 20.30
N TYR A 217 -5.90 -3.41 20.57
CA TYR A 217 -6.44 -4.51 21.36
C TYR A 217 -7.22 -5.49 20.47
N ALA A 218 -6.80 -6.75 20.42
CA ALA A 218 -7.43 -7.78 19.60
C ALA A 218 -8.44 -8.63 20.41
N VAL A 219 -9.73 -8.35 20.25
CA VAL A 219 -10.81 -9.07 20.94
C VAL A 219 -11.44 -10.12 20.02
N LYS A 220 -11.16 -11.41 20.29
CA LYS A 220 -11.61 -12.51 19.42
C LYS A 220 -12.99 -13.04 19.83
N VAL A 221 -14.00 -12.71 19.05
CA VAL A 221 -15.42 -13.09 19.29
C VAL A 221 -15.99 -14.12 18.31
N CYS A 222 -15.26 -14.38 17.22
CA CYS A 222 -15.63 -15.35 16.18
C CYS A 222 -14.70 -16.57 16.22
N SER A 223 -15.24 -17.75 15.88
CA SER A 223 -14.50 -19.02 15.91
C SER A 223 -14.22 -19.55 14.50
N SER A 224 -13.21 -20.41 14.36
CA SER A 224 -12.90 -21.10 13.09
C SER A 224 -13.84 -22.27 12.79
N VAL A 225 -14.70 -22.68 13.74
CA VAL A 225 -15.58 -23.84 13.62
C VAL A 225 -17.04 -23.45 13.31
N SER A 226 -17.34 -22.16 13.29
CA SER A 226 -18.67 -21.62 12.97
C SER A 226 -18.52 -20.42 12.03
N THR A 227 -19.43 -20.32 11.07
CA THR A 227 -19.52 -19.15 10.18
C THR A 227 -20.24 -17.97 10.84
N SER A 228 -20.85 -18.16 12.01
CA SER A 228 -21.44 -17.10 12.83
C SER A 228 -20.61 -16.86 14.09
N CYS A 229 -20.48 -15.59 14.47
CA CYS A 229 -19.88 -15.19 15.73
C CYS A 229 -20.87 -15.43 16.87
N SER A 230 -20.36 -15.82 18.04
CA SER A 230 -21.23 -16.13 19.19
C SER A 230 -21.78 -14.83 19.78
N GLY A 231 -23.11 -14.73 19.94
CA GLY A 231 -23.75 -13.57 20.59
C GLY A 231 -23.18 -13.32 21.99
N VAL A 232 -22.97 -14.37 22.79
CA VAL A 232 -22.38 -14.25 24.13
C VAL A 232 -20.95 -13.70 24.06
N ALA A 233 -20.13 -14.18 23.12
CA ALA A 233 -18.76 -13.71 22.98
C ALA A 233 -18.71 -12.25 22.51
N LEU A 234 -19.67 -11.84 21.67
CA LEU A 234 -19.82 -10.46 21.22
C LEU A 234 -20.13 -9.53 22.39
N ILE A 235 -21.08 -9.89 23.25
CA ILE A 235 -21.40 -9.11 24.46
C ILE A 235 -20.20 -9.05 25.42
N GLN A 236 -19.55 -10.18 25.69
CA GLN A 236 -18.34 -10.20 26.53
C GLN A 236 -17.19 -9.36 25.94
N GLY A 237 -17.07 -9.33 24.61
CA GLY A 237 -16.12 -8.47 23.92
C GLY A 237 -16.44 -7.00 24.13
N MET A 238 -17.72 -6.61 24.08
CA MET A 238 -18.13 -5.24 24.39
C MET A 238 -17.95 -4.89 25.87
N GLU A 239 -18.18 -5.82 26.80
CA GLU A 239 -17.87 -5.63 28.22
C GLU A 239 -16.38 -5.34 28.43
N TYR A 240 -15.50 -6.11 27.79
CA TYR A 240 -14.06 -5.84 27.82
C TYR A 240 -13.69 -4.47 27.21
N VAL A 241 -14.41 -4.01 26.18
CA VAL A 241 -14.15 -2.71 25.56
C VAL A 241 -14.50 -1.55 26.52
N VAL A 242 -15.57 -1.68 27.30
CA VAL A 242 -16.01 -0.63 28.24
C VAL A 242 -15.35 -0.73 29.62
N ASP A 243 -14.84 -1.91 29.98
CA ASP A 243 -14.17 -2.21 31.24
C ASP A 243 -13.11 -3.30 31.02
N PRO A 244 -11.91 -2.95 30.52
CA PRO A 244 -10.86 -3.91 30.20
C PRO A 244 -10.31 -4.68 31.40
N ASN A 245 -10.42 -4.10 32.60
CA ASN A 245 -9.85 -4.66 33.82
C ASN A 245 -10.88 -5.44 34.68
N GLY A 246 -12.18 -5.26 34.41
CA GLY A 246 -13.30 -5.97 35.03
C GLY A 246 -13.67 -5.48 36.44
N ASP A 247 -13.31 -4.26 36.83
CA ASP A 247 -13.58 -3.69 38.16
C ASP A 247 -14.87 -2.88 38.25
N GLY A 248 -15.54 -2.65 37.12
CA GLY A 248 -16.78 -1.88 37.00
C GLY A 248 -16.60 -0.37 36.93
N ASP A 249 -15.36 0.14 36.93
CA ASP A 249 -15.04 1.53 36.59
C ASP A 249 -14.72 1.64 35.10
N THR A 250 -15.59 2.29 34.34
CA THR A 250 -15.40 2.45 32.89
C THR A 250 -14.40 3.56 32.55
N SER A 251 -13.70 4.17 33.51
CA SER A 251 -12.76 5.27 33.24
C SER A 251 -11.54 4.84 32.41
N ASP A 252 -11.28 3.53 32.31
CA ASP A 252 -10.23 2.91 31.49
C ASP A 252 -10.76 2.25 30.21
N HIS A 253 -11.99 2.60 29.79
CA HIS A 253 -12.58 2.14 28.53
C HIS A 253 -11.65 2.38 27.33
N LEU A 254 -11.77 1.56 26.29
CA LEU A 254 -11.11 1.81 25.01
C LEU A 254 -11.79 2.98 24.26
N ASP A 255 -11.09 3.69 23.39
CA ASP A 255 -11.69 4.86 22.71
C ASP A 255 -12.61 4.47 21.54
N ILE A 256 -12.21 3.47 20.77
CA ILE A 256 -12.86 3.08 19.51
C ILE A 256 -12.90 1.56 19.41
N VAL A 257 -14.06 1.03 19.00
CA VAL A 257 -14.21 -0.39 18.65
C VAL A 257 -14.62 -0.53 17.19
N ASN A 258 -13.86 -1.34 16.44
CA ASN A 258 -14.19 -1.72 15.07
C ASN A 258 -14.80 -3.12 15.00
N MET A 259 -15.99 -3.23 14.40
CA MET A 259 -16.74 -4.46 14.23
C MET A 259 -17.09 -4.72 12.77
N SER A 260 -16.24 -5.48 12.08
CA SER A 260 -16.48 -5.93 10.70
C SER A 260 -17.34 -7.19 10.65
N LEU A 261 -18.50 -7.14 11.31
CA LEU A 261 -19.46 -8.24 11.42
C LEU A 261 -20.89 -7.68 11.43
N GLY A 262 -21.87 -8.54 11.15
CA GLY A 262 -23.27 -8.19 11.30
C GLY A 262 -24.20 -9.21 10.65
N SER A 263 -25.50 -8.96 10.82
CA SER A 263 -26.58 -9.77 10.22
C SER A 263 -27.52 -8.88 9.41
N SER A 264 -27.86 -9.30 8.19
CA SER A 264 -28.77 -8.55 7.31
C SER A 264 -30.16 -8.43 7.92
N TYR A 265 -30.84 -7.30 7.67
CA TYR A 265 -32.19 -7.00 8.18
C TYR A 265 -32.32 -6.97 9.72
N GLY A 266 -31.20 -6.92 10.45
CA GLY A 266 -31.21 -6.75 11.90
C GLY A 266 -31.84 -5.42 12.29
N GLN A 267 -32.68 -5.43 13.32
CA GLN A 267 -33.29 -4.23 13.88
C GLN A 267 -32.64 -3.92 15.23
N ALA A 268 -32.28 -2.66 15.47
CA ALA A 268 -31.58 -2.26 16.69
C ALA A 268 -32.35 -2.59 17.99
N TYR A 269 -33.68 -2.66 17.93
CA TYR A 269 -34.52 -2.97 19.09
C TYR A 269 -34.65 -4.47 19.41
N ASP A 270 -34.25 -5.35 18.49
CA ASP A 270 -34.40 -6.82 18.61
C ASP A 270 -33.04 -7.53 18.88
N ASP A 271 -31.97 -6.76 19.14
CA ASP A 271 -30.60 -7.27 19.15
C ASP A 271 -29.79 -6.75 20.36
N ASP A 272 -29.38 -7.67 21.23
CA ASP A 272 -28.64 -7.36 22.46
C ASP A 272 -27.31 -6.65 22.18
N LEU A 273 -26.66 -6.93 21.04
CA LEU A 273 -25.40 -6.29 20.67
C LEU A 273 -25.61 -4.81 20.32
N SER A 274 -26.73 -4.45 19.70
CA SER A 274 -27.08 -3.05 19.43
C SER A 274 -27.27 -2.27 20.73
N GLN A 275 -27.88 -2.88 21.75
CA GLN A 275 -27.95 -2.29 23.08
C GLN A 275 -26.56 -2.14 23.72
N ALA A 276 -25.67 -3.12 23.56
CA ALA A 276 -24.30 -3.00 24.04
C ALA A 276 -23.51 -1.87 23.35
N VAL A 277 -23.77 -1.61 22.06
CA VAL A 277 -23.20 -0.48 21.32
C VAL A 277 -23.69 0.87 21.86
N ASP A 278 -25.00 1.00 22.10
CA ASP A 278 -25.57 2.22 22.70
C ASP A 278 -24.99 2.46 24.11
N ASN A 279 -24.81 1.40 24.91
CA ASN A 279 -24.19 1.49 26.24
C ASN A 279 -22.72 1.90 26.17
N ALA A 280 -21.93 1.33 25.25
CA ALA A 280 -20.53 1.70 25.05
C ALA A 280 -20.39 3.17 24.64
N SER A 281 -21.30 3.64 23.78
CA SER A 281 -21.36 5.04 23.38
C SER A 281 -21.68 5.99 24.54
N ALA A 282 -22.51 5.55 25.48
CA ALA A 282 -22.85 6.33 26.66
C ALA A 282 -21.67 6.57 27.62
N VAL A 283 -20.64 5.72 27.58
CA VAL A 283 -19.41 5.88 28.37
C VAL A 283 -18.24 6.46 27.57
N GLY A 284 -18.43 6.81 26.30
CA GLY A 284 -17.42 7.50 25.48
C GLY A 284 -16.74 6.66 24.40
N VAL A 285 -17.14 5.40 24.22
CA VAL A 285 -16.58 4.51 23.18
C VAL A 285 -17.32 4.71 21.86
N LEU A 286 -16.61 5.04 20.78
CA LEU A 286 -17.22 5.04 19.44
C LEU A 286 -17.20 3.64 18.82
N THR A 287 -18.37 3.12 18.46
CA THR A 287 -18.48 1.88 17.67
C THR A 287 -18.52 2.18 16.17
N ILE A 288 -17.62 1.54 15.43
CA ILE A 288 -17.60 1.53 13.97
C ILE A 288 -18.01 0.15 13.50
N ALA A 289 -19.10 0.05 12.74
CA ALA A 289 -19.66 -1.23 12.30
C ALA A 289 -19.89 -1.24 10.78
N SER A 290 -19.64 -2.39 10.14
CA SER A 290 -19.85 -2.51 8.70
C SER A 290 -21.33 -2.58 8.33
N ALA A 291 -21.75 -1.85 7.31
CA ALA A 291 -23.14 -1.86 6.83
C ALA A 291 -23.57 -3.22 6.21
N GLY A 292 -22.59 -4.08 5.92
CA GLY A 292 -22.77 -5.43 5.38
C GLY A 292 -22.64 -5.51 3.86
N ASN A 293 -22.40 -6.73 3.36
CA ASN A 293 -22.07 -6.99 1.94
C ASN A 293 -23.24 -7.66 1.18
N SER A 294 -24.49 -7.32 1.52
CA SER A 294 -25.69 -7.99 1.01
C SER A 294 -26.30 -7.37 -0.25
N ALA A 295 -25.48 -6.61 -0.98
CA ALA A 295 -25.82 -5.83 -2.18
C ALA A 295 -26.85 -4.71 -1.93
N ASP A 296 -27.22 -4.00 -2.99
CA ASP A 296 -28.22 -2.94 -2.98
C ASP A 296 -29.63 -3.51 -2.86
N LYS A 297 -30.04 -3.82 -1.62
CA LYS A 297 -31.39 -4.28 -1.28
C LYS A 297 -32.00 -3.31 -0.27
N PRO A 298 -33.25 -2.86 -0.47
CA PRO A 298 -33.91 -2.00 0.50
C PRO A 298 -33.91 -2.62 1.90
N PHE A 299 -33.55 -1.81 2.90
CA PHE A 299 -33.54 -2.18 4.34
C PHE A 299 -32.60 -3.33 4.72
N VAL A 300 -31.59 -3.65 3.90
CA VAL A 300 -30.73 -4.83 4.12
C VAL A 300 -29.67 -4.65 5.21
N THR A 301 -29.31 -3.40 5.53
CA THR A 301 -28.43 -3.09 6.67
C THR A 301 -29.01 -3.69 7.95
N GLY A 302 -28.15 -4.12 8.86
CA GLY A 302 -28.61 -4.67 10.13
C GLY A 302 -27.61 -4.48 11.25
N THR A 303 -27.73 -5.30 12.29
CA THR A 303 -27.03 -5.11 13.56
C THR A 303 -25.61 -5.69 13.50
N PRO A 304 -24.62 -5.07 14.18
CA PRO A 304 -24.73 -3.90 15.06
C PRO A 304 -24.76 -2.53 14.35
N ALA A 305 -24.55 -2.46 13.03
CA ALA A 305 -24.50 -1.19 12.29
C ALA A 305 -25.84 -0.42 12.25
N ALA A 306 -26.94 -1.07 12.59
CA ALA A 306 -28.26 -0.46 12.75
C ALA A 306 -28.45 0.24 14.11
N ALA A 307 -27.55 0.06 15.08
CA ALA A 307 -27.63 0.74 16.38
C ALA A 307 -27.56 2.27 16.17
N PRO A 308 -28.41 3.07 16.84
CA PRO A 308 -28.46 4.52 16.62
C PRO A 308 -27.15 5.26 16.84
N THR A 309 -26.29 4.78 17.74
CA THR A 309 -25.00 5.41 18.04
C THR A 309 -23.81 4.81 17.28
N ALA A 310 -24.03 3.76 16.46
CA ALA A 310 -22.98 3.19 15.65
C ALA A 310 -22.65 4.08 14.44
N LEU A 311 -21.35 4.20 14.13
CA LEU A 311 -20.91 4.67 12.83
C LEU A 311 -21.00 3.52 11.82
N SER A 312 -22.09 3.49 11.05
CA SER A 312 -22.31 2.52 9.98
C SER A 312 -21.49 2.87 8.74
N VAL A 313 -20.62 1.96 8.30
CA VAL A 313 -19.69 2.19 7.19
C VAL A 313 -20.07 1.37 5.97
N ALA A 314 -20.36 2.06 4.86
CA ALA A 314 -20.53 1.47 3.54
C ALA A 314 -19.20 1.46 2.76
N GLN A 315 -19.07 0.54 1.81
CA GLN A 315 -17.89 0.44 0.95
C GLN A 315 -18.15 1.17 -0.38
N THR A 316 -17.16 1.97 -0.81
CA THR A 316 -17.10 2.55 -2.16
C THR A 316 -15.80 2.15 -2.83
N ALA A 317 -15.80 2.10 -4.17
CA ALA A 317 -14.57 1.96 -4.93
C ALA A 317 -13.85 3.33 -4.98
N VAL A 318 -12.56 3.34 -4.68
CA VAL A 318 -11.71 4.52 -4.92
C VAL A 318 -11.16 4.49 -6.35
N PRO A 319 -10.95 5.64 -7.02
CA PRO A 319 -10.39 5.68 -8.37
C PRO A 319 -9.02 5.00 -8.52
N SER A 320 -8.28 4.86 -7.41
CA SER A 320 -7.00 4.17 -7.31
C SER A 320 -7.12 2.64 -7.10
N SER A 321 -8.34 2.11 -6.96
CA SER A 321 -8.58 0.67 -6.77
C SER A 321 -8.27 -0.06 -8.08
N PHE A 322 -7.34 -0.99 -8.04
CA PHE A 322 -6.98 -1.85 -9.18
C PHE A 322 -7.30 -3.31 -8.88
N LEU A 323 -7.59 -4.09 -9.93
CA LEU A 323 -7.74 -5.54 -9.86
C LEU A 323 -6.53 -6.16 -10.56
N ALA A 324 -5.97 -7.22 -10.00
CA ALA A 324 -4.91 -7.98 -10.66
C ALA A 324 -5.48 -8.63 -11.93
N LEU A 325 -4.73 -8.56 -13.03
CA LEU A 325 -5.15 -9.13 -14.31
C LEU A 325 -4.45 -10.48 -14.53
N LEU A 326 -5.22 -11.55 -14.46
CA LEU A 326 -4.78 -12.86 -14.93
C LEU A 326 -4.99 -12.93 -16.44
N GLN A 327 -3.97 -13.32 -17.19
CA GLN A 327 -4.07 -13.43 -18.65
C GLN A 327 -3.91 -14.88 -19.11
N ALA A 328 -4.90 -15.37 -19.85
CA ALA A 328 -4.84 -16.64 -20.56
C ALA A 328 -4.49 -16.38 -22.03
N LEU A 329 -3.29 -16.79 -22.46
CA LEU A 329 -2.72 -16.47 -23.76
C LEU A 329 -2.86 -17.61 -24.79
N PRO A 330 -3.23 -17.34 -26.06
CA PRO A 330 -3.06 -18.29 -27.17
C PRO A 330 -1.56 -18.51 -27.50
N PRO A 331 -1.17 -19.57 -28.24
CA PRO A 331 -2.01 -20.53 -28.98
C PRO A 331 -2.40 -21.79 -28.22
N THR A 332 -1.88 -22.02 -27.01
CA THR A 332 -2.19 -23.20 -26.19
C THR A 332 -3.51 -23.10 -25.43
N THR A 333 -4.07 -21.89 -25.33
CA THR A 333 -5.37 -21.64 -24.68
C THR A 333 -6.51 -21.67 -25.70
N PRO A 334 -7.62 -22.41 -25.45
CA PRO A 334 -8.81 -22.37 -26.28
C PRO A 334 -9.36 -20.95 -26.46
N ALA A 335 -9.82 -20.61 -27.68
CA ALA A 335 -10.28 -19.25 -28.00
C ALA A 335 -11.44 -18.76 -27.09
N ASN A 336 -12.27 -19.69 -26.58
CA ASN A 336 -13.35 -19.37 -25.63
C ASN A 336 -12.84 -19.00 -24.23
N VAL A 337 -11.58 -19.29 -23.90
CA VAL A 337 -10.95 -19.04 -22.60
C VAL A 337 -9.78 -18.05 -22.69
N ALA A 338 -9.28 -17.76 -23.89
CA ALA A 338 -8.33 -16.67 -24.09
C ALA A 338 -8.94 -15.32 -23.64
N GLY A 339 -8.16 -14.53 -22.92
CA GLY A 339 -8.59 -13.23 -22.43
C GLY A 339 -7.97 -12.83 -21.10
N GLN A 340 -8.45 -11.68 -20.62
CA GLN A 340 -8.12 -11.13 -19.32
C GLN A 340 -9.20 -11.49 -18.30
N TYR A 341 -8.77 -11.82 -17.09
CA TYR A 341 -9.62 -12.19 -15.97
C TYR A 341 -9.27 -11.30 -14.79
N GLN A 342 -10.29 -10.69 -14.20
CA GLN A 342 -10.12 -9.89 -13.00
C GLN A 342 -9.89 -10.81 -11.80
N ALA A 343 -8.88 -10.48 -11.01
CA ALA A 343 -8.49 -11.24 -9.84
C ALA A 343 -8.15 -10.29 -8.69
N VAL A 344 -8.47 -10.71 -7.48
CA VAL A 344 -8.11 -9.99 -6.25
C VAL A 344 -6.97 -10.73 -5.58
N PHE A 345 -5.81 -10.07 -5.48
CA PHE A 345 -4.67 -10.59 -4.74
C PHE A 345 -5.04 -10.76 -3.26
N GLN A 346 -4.51 -11.80 -2.63
CA GLN A 346 -4.74 -12.08 -1.22
C GLN A 346 -3.53 -11.58 -0.41
N PRO A 347 -3.65 -10.51 0.39
CA PRO A 347 -2.50 -9.78 0.94
C PRO A 347 -1.66 -10.59 1.94
N TRP A 348 -2.21 -11.68 2.48
CA TRP A 348 -1.50 -12.61 3.37
C TRP A 348 -0.69 -13.69 2.62
N ALA A 349 -0.79 -13.76 1.29
CA ALA A 349 -0.01 -14.69 0.47
C ALA A 349 1.31 -14.04 0.04
N ALA A 350 2.29 -14.83 -0.42
CA ALA A 350 3.54 -14.26 -0.93
C ALA A 350 3.27 -13.28 -2.09
N PRO A 351 3.88 -12.08 -2.08
CA PRO A 351 3.69 -11.11 -3.15
C PRO A 351 4.25 -11.66 -4.46
N LEU A 352 3.67 -11.23 -5.57
CA LEU A 352 4.24 -11.56 -6.87
C LEU A 352 5.42 -10.61 -7.15
N THR A 353 6.61 -11.16 -7.30
CA THR A 353 7.84 -10.40 -7.56
C THR A 353 8.20 -10.32 -9.05
N GLU A 354 7.64 -11.22 -9.87
CA GLU A 354 7.83 -11.26 -11.33
C GLU A 354 6.63 -11.93 -12.00
N ALA A 355 6.46 -11.73 -13.31
CA ALA A 355 5.38 -12.39 -14.04
C ALA A 355 5.54 -13.91 -14.02
N LEU A 356 4.53 -14.63 -13.54
CA LEU A 356 4.54 -16.09 -13.52
C LEU A 356 3.78 -16.65 -14.73
N GLU A 357 4.38 -17.63 -15.40
CA GLU A 357 3.76 -18.36 -16.48
C GLU A 357 3.81 -19.87 -16.22
N GLY A 358 2.66 -20.52 -16.39
CA GLY A 358 2.52 -21.96 -16.22
C GLY A 358 1.17 -22.45 -16.70
N PRO A 359 1.02 -23.75 -16.98
CA PRO A 359 -0.28 -24.33 -17.28
C PRO A 359 -1.23 -24.20 -16.09
N LEU A 360 -2.49 -23.89 -16.40
CA LEU A 360 -3.57 -23.89 -15.41
C LEU A 360 -4.01 -25.33 -15.13
N GLN A 361 -4.14 -25.68 -13.86
CA GLN A 361 -4.71 -26.96 -13.42
C GLN A 361 -5.86 -26.70 -12.44
N PHE A 362 -6.94 -27.46 -12.55
CA PHE A 362 -8.01 -27.47 -11.55
C PHE A 362 -7.81 -28.63 -10.56
N GLY A 363 -7.83 -28.34 -9.26
CA GLY A 363 -7.62 -29.33 -8.21
C GLY A 363 -6.32 -30.12 -8.39
N ASP A 364 -6.38 -31.44 -8.20
CA ASP A 364 -5.25 -32.35 -8.41
C ASP A 364 -5.04 -32.75 -9.89
N GLY A 365 -5.87 -32.27 -10.81
CA GLY A 365 -5.84 -32.64 -12.23
C GLY A 365 -6.43 -34.01 -12.55
N ALA A 366 -6.92 -34.75 -11.55
CA ALA A 366 -7.56 -36.07 -11.66
C ALA A 366 -9.03 -36.05 -11.19
N GLY A 367 -9.60 -34.86 -10.99
CA GLY A 367 -10.98 -34.65 -10.51
C GLY A 367 -11.13 -34.67 -8.98
N GLY A 368 -10.02 -34.72 -8.25
CA GLY A 368 -9.96 -34.69 -6.79
C GLY A 368 -9.39 -33.38 -6.23
N ASN A 369 -9.55 -33.22 -4.92
CA ASN A 369 -9.09 -32.03 -4.16
C ASN A 369 -9.50 -30.67 -4.78
N ASN A 370 -10.67 -30.61 -5.41
CA ASN A 370 -11.19 -29.40 -6.07
C ASN A 370 -11.34 -28.20 -5.14
N LEU A 371 -11.47 -28.44 -3.83
CA LEU A 371 -11.52 -27.37 -2.82
C LEU A 371 -10.13 -26.98 -2.30
N GLY A 372 -9.05 -27.71 -2.61
CA GLY A 372 -7.72 -27.44 -2.08
C GLY A 372 -7.60 -27.57 -0.55
N CYS A 373 -8.54 -28.25 0.09
CA CYS A 373 -8.55 -28.40 1.56
C CYS A 373 -7.68 -29.54 2.06
N ALA A 374 -7.34 -30.50 1.20
CA ALA A 374 -6.37 -31.54 1.50
C ALA A 374 -4.98 -31.15 0.98
N ALA A 375 -3.94 -31.73 1.58
CA ALA A 375 -2.57 -31.57 1.10
C ALA A 375 -2.41 -32.17 -0.30
N PHE A 376 -1.67 -31.47 -1.16
CA PHE A 376 -1.22 -32.02 -2.44
C PHE A 376 0.09 -32.78 -2.24
N ALA A 377 0.34 -33.80 -3.07
CA ALA A 377 1.61 -34.52 -3.01
C ALA A 377 2.78 -33.55 -3.33
N PRO A 378 3.87 -33.55 -2.53
CA PRO A 378 5.01 -32.67 -2.78
C PRO A 378 5.54 -32.78 -4.21
N GLY A 379 5.70 -31.64 -4.89
CA GLY A 379 6.18 -31.55 -6.27
C GLY A 379 5.15 -31.89 -7.36
N SER A 380 3.93 -32.34 -7.01
CA SER A 380 2.87 -32.67 -8.00
C SER A 380 2.35 -31.46 -8.79
N LEU A 381 2.56 -30.25 -8.25
CA LEU A 381 2.10 -28.99 -8.83
C LEU A 381 3.25 -28.16 -9.43
N THR A 382 4.48 -28.70 -9.49
CA THR A 382 5.66 -27.98 -9.98
C THR A 382 5.42 -27.30 -11.33
N GLY A 383 5.64 -25.99 -11.38
CA GLY A 383 5.49 -25.20 -12.60
C GLY A 383 4.04 -24.88 -12.99
N LYS A 384 3.04 -25.25 -12.18
CA LYS A 384 1.62 -25.04 -12.48
C LYS A 384 1.03 -23.86 -11.73
N ILE A 385 0.00 -23.28 -12.32
CA ILE A 385 -0.94 -22.37 -11.64
C ILE A 385 -2.18 -23.19 -11.29
N VAL A 386 -2.63 -23.14 -10.05
CA VAL A 386 -3.67 -24.07 -9.57
C VAL A 386 -4.95 -23.34 -9.18
N LEU A 387 -6.05 -23.69 -9.84
CA LEU A 387 -7.41 -23.24 -9.52
C LEU A 387 -8.10 -24.22 -8.58
N VAL A 388 -8.71 -23.72 -7.52
CA VAL A 388 -9.59 -24.47 -6.61
C VAL A 388 -10.86 -23.68 -6.33
N ASP A 389 -11.94 -24.38 -5.99
CA ASP A 389 -13.22 -23.76 -5.65
C ASP A 389 -13.24 -23.27 -4.20
N ARG A 390 -13.93 -22.14 -3.97
CA ARG A 390 -14.23 -21.62 -2.64
C ARG A 390 -15.13 -22.59 -1.86
N GLY A 391 -14.84 -22.78 -0.58
CA GLY A 391 -15.65 -23.56 0.37
C GLY A 391 -14.84 -24.61 1.14
N GLY A 392 -15.43 -25.19 2.18
CA GLY A 392 -14.88 -26.31 2.96
C GLY A 392 -13.76 -25.97 3.95
N CYS A 393 -12.87 -25.04 3.63
CA CYS A 393 -11.76 -24.60 4.48
C CYS A 393 -11.40 -23.12 4.23
N GLY A 394 -10.60 -22.54 5.12
CA GLY A 394 -10.14 -21.16 5.01
C GLY A 394 -9.31 -20.90 3.76
N PHE A 395 -9.30 -19.65 3.29
CA PHE A 395 -8.64 -19.26 2.04
C PHE A 395 -7.13 -19.47 2.10
N SER A 396 -6.50 -19.08 3.21
CA SER A 396 -5.07 -19.26 3.44
C SER A 396 -4.64 -20.71 3.40
N VAL A 397 -5.43 -21.62 3.99
CA VAL A 397 -5.18 -23.07 3.96
C VAL A 397 -5.13 -23.61 2.54
N LYS A 398 -6.02 -23.14 1.66
CA LYS A 398 -6.03 -23.55 0.24
C LYS A 398 -4.71 -23.20 -0.45
N ILE A 399 -4.26 -21.95 -0.30
CA ILE A 399 -3.01 -21.49 -0.90
C ILE A 399 -1.80 -22.19 -0.27
N SER A 400 -1.79 -22.43 1.04
CA SER A 400 -0.72 -23.19 1.71
C SER A 400 -0.62 -24.64 1.21
N ASN A 401 -1.75 -25.32 1.00
CA ASN A 401 -1.74 -26.68 0.46
C ASN A 401 -1.21 -26.70 -0.99
N ILE A 402 -1.62 -25.71 -1.80
CA ILE A 402 -1.13 -25.54 -3.17
C ILE A 402 0.39 -25.25 -3.17
N ALA A 403 0.86 -24.39 -2.27
CA ALA A 403 2.27 -24.08 -2.07
C ALA A 403 3.09 -25.32 -1.70
N ALA A 404 2.61 -26.12 -0.74
CA ALA A 404 3.26 -27.36 -0.34
C ALA A 404 3.35 -28.40 -1.48
N GLY A 405 2.43 -28.35 -2.45
CA GLY A 405 2.49 -29.15 -3.67
C GLY A 405 3.50 -28.66 -4.71
N GLY A 406 4.11 -27.49 -4.51
CA GLY A 406 5.15 -26.90 -5.38
C GLY A 406 4.63 -26.01 -6.51
N ALA A 407 3.38 -25.52 -6.43
CA ALA A 407 2.82 -24.67 -7.47
C ALA A 407 3.52 -23.31 -7.58
N LEU A 408 3.37 -22.65 -8.72
CA LEU A 408 3.81 -21.27 -8.92
C LEU A 408 2.86 -20.27 -8.25
N ALA A 409 1.55 -20.55 -8.29
CA ALA A 409 0.52 -19.69 -7.71
C ALA A 409 -0.80 -20.46 -7.52
N GLY A 410 -1.64 -19.95 -6.62
CA GLY A 410 -2.99 -20.45 -6.36
C GLY A 410 -4.09 -19.45 -6.74
N ILE A 411 -5.19 -19.95 -7.29
CA ILE A 411 -6.39 -19.18 -7.63
C ILE A 411 -7.59 -19.82 -6.93
N ILE A 412 -8.40 -19.01 -6.26
CA ILE A 412 -9.62 -19.40 -5.58
C ILE A 412 -10.80 -18.89 -6.41
N GLY A 413 -11.56 -19.79 -7.01
CA GLY A 413 -12.77 -19.47 -7.75
C GLY A 413 -13.98 -19.35 -6.83
N LEU A 414 -14.74 -18.25 -6.93
CA LEU A 414 -16.05 -18.18 -6.28
C LEU A 414 -17.00 -19.23 -6.86
N VAL A 415 -17.87 -19.78 -6.00
CA VAL A 415 -18.89 -20.79 -6.36
C VAL A 415 -20.29 -20.22 -6.43
N ALA A 416 -20.47 -18.94 -6.09
CA ALA A 416 -21.71 -18.20 -6.16
C ALA A 416 -21.47 -16.85 -6.85
N PRO A 417 -22.47 -16.25 -7.52
CA PRO A 417 -22.33 -14.96 -8.17
C PRO A 417 -21.84 -13.88 -7.20
N GLY A 418 -20.97 -13.00 -7.69
CA GLY A 418 -20.39 -11.90 -6.92
C GLY A 418 -19.01 -11.52 -7.44
N GLU A 419 -18.59 -10.30 -7.07
CA GLU A 419 -17.24 -9.83 -7.34
C GLU A 419 -16.22 -10.58 -6.47
N PRO A 420 -15.01 -10.86 -6.99
CA PRO A 420 -13.91 -11.36 -6.17
C PRO A 420 -13.55 -10.35 -5.07
N PHE A 421 -13.00 -10.84 -3.96
CA PHE A 421 -12.67 -10.02 -2.79
C PHE A 421 -11.44 -10.53 -2.05
N GLU A 422 -10.93 -9.73 -1.12
CA GLU A 422 -9.85 -10.12 -0.20
C GLU A 422 -10.42 -11.03 0.89
N GLY A 423 -10.07 -12.31 0.87
CA GLY A 423 -10.42 -13.26 1.89
C GLY A 423 -9.58 -13.07 3.15
N GLY A 424 -10.14 -13.33 4.32
CA GLY A 424 -9.38 -13.28 5.58
C GLY A 424 -8.35 -14.42 5.69
N PHE A 425 -7.20 -14.12 6.31
CA PHE A 425 -6.25 -15.13 6.75
C PHE A 425 -6.86 -15.98 7.87
N SER A 426 -6.62 -17.30 7.84
CA SER A 426 -7.08 -18.21 8.89
C SER A 426 -5.90 -18.89 9.58
N THR A 427 -5.23 -19.80 8.87
CA THR A 427 -4.02 -20.52 9.29
C THR A 427 -3.22 -20.95 8.05
N GLY A 428 -2.03 -21.53 8.27
CA GLY A 428 -1.18 -22.09 7.21
C GLY A 428 0.01 -21.20 6.88
N ASP A 429 0.79 -21.62 5.88
CA ASP A 429 1.98 -20.95 5.37
C ASP A 429 1.88 -20.75 3.83
N PRO A 430 1.20 -19.69 3.37
CA PRO A 430 0.92 -19.44 1.96
C PRO A 430 2.12 -18.79 1.24
N THR A 431 3.18 -19.57 1.00
CA THR A 431 4.47 -19.10 0.44
C THR A 431 4.48 -18.80 -1.05
N ILE A 432 3.32 -18.80 -1.71
CA ILE A 432 3.16 -18.48 -3.14
C ILE A 432 2.06 -17.43 -3.34
N PRO A 433 2.05 -16.70 -4.45
CA PRO A 433 0.97 -15.78 -4.79
C PRO A 433 -0.41 -16.46 -4.82
N GLY A 434 -1.38 -15.81 -4.16
CA GLY A 434 -2.76 -16.26 -4.04
C GLY A 434 -3.74 -15.21 -4.58
N TYR A 435 -4.72 -15.67 -5.37
CA TYR A 435 -5.72 -14.78 -5.99
C TYR A 435 -7.13 -15.32 -5.84
N MET A 436 -8.13 -14.44 -5.89
CA MET A 436 -9.55 -14.79 -5.97
C MET A 436 -10.17 -14.28 -7.27
N ILE A 437 -11.02 -15.08 -7.92
CA ILE A 437 -11.72 -14.71 -9.16
C ILE A 437 -13.24 -14.93 -9.05
N SER A 438 -13.99 -14.24 -9.89
CA SER A 438 -15.45 -14.35 -9.95
C SER A 438 -15.92 -15.78 -10.29
N GLN A 439 -17.19 -16.08 -9.99
CA GLN A 439 -17.78 -17.38 -10.36
C GLN A 439 -17.85 -17.55 -11.88
N ALA A 440 -18.15 -16.48 -12.60
CA ALA A 440 -18.21 -16.49 -14.06
C ALA A 440 -16.85 -16.84 -14.67
N ASP A 441 -15.78 -16.22 -14.16
CA ASP A 441 -14.41 -16.45 -14.61
C ASP A 441 -13.91 -17.85 -14.25
N SER A 442 -14.17 -18.29 -13.01
CA SER A 442 -13.87 -19.66 -12.57
C SER A 442 -14.54 -20.70 -13.47
N SER A 443 -15.83 -20.51 -13.77
CA SER A 443 -16.59 -21.41 -14.65
C SER A 443 -16.04 -21.42 -16.07
N ARG A 444 -15.66 -20.24 -16.59
CA ARG A 444 -15.06 -20.10 -17.91
C ARG A 444 -13.71 -20.80 -18.00
N LEU A 445 -12.82 -20.61 -17.03
CA LEU A 445 -11.52 -21.28 -16.97
C LEU A 445 -11.67 -22.80 -16.87
N LYS A 446 -12.55 -23.29 -15.99
CA LYS A 446 -12.83 -24.73 -15.84
C LYS A 446 -13.38 -25.36 -17.13
N SER A 447 -14.24 -24.63 -17.86
CA SER A 447 -14.75 -25.09 -19.15
C SER A 447 -13.64 -25.32 -20.19
N GLY A 448 -12.57 -24.51 -20.15
CA GLY A 448 -11.40 -24.69 -21.02
C GLY A 448 -10.53 -25.88 -20.66
N LEU A 449 -10.60 -26.33 -19.40
CA LEU A 449 -9.89 -27.51 -18.89
C LEU A 449 -10.71 -28.81 -19.05
N GLY A 450 -11.98 -28.71 -19.46
CA GLY A 450 -12.90 -29.86 -19.51
C GLY A 450 -13.29 -30.37 -18.12
N ALA A 451 -13.25 -29.50 -17.11
CA ALA A 451 -13.47 -29.80 -15.69
C ALA A 451 -14.84 -29.33 -15.18
#